data_AF-A0A1E7PZR7-F1
#
_entry.id   AF-A0A1E7PZR7-F1
#
_cell.length_a   1.000
_cell.length_b   1.000
_cell.length_c   1.000
_cell.angle_alpha   90.00
_cell.angle_beta   90.00
_cell.angle_gamma   90.00
#
_symmetry.space_group_name_H-M   'P 1'
#
loop_
_entity.id
_entity.type
_entity.pdbx_description
1 polymer ?
#
loop_
_entity_poly.entity_id
_entity_poly.type
_entity_poly.pdbx_seq_one_letter_code
_entity_poly.pdbx_strand_id
1 'polypeptide(L)'
;MLGYLAYYNYTWFDFRVGQLPQKATVLTTERTSNFFQPWSYVIPAINYFEFIDGEFKTYQQDSERLVQYIRYEFYHDYIDRLDNKFFLLNCTQAEQLELDDAGQPIPPYKTEPVDRGSALFKKLCQ
;
A
#
# COMPACT_ATOMS: atom_id res chain seq x y z
N MET A 1 7.49 29.69 11.14
CA MET A 1 6.52 28.88 10.39
C MET A 1 7.16 27.70 9.65
N LEU A 2 8.37 27.82 9.08
CA LEU A 2 9.05 26.70 8.41
C LEU A 2 9.32 25.48 9.30
N GLY A 3 9.70 25.68 10.57
CA GLY A 3 9.91 24.57 11.50
C GLY A 3 8.64 23.75 11.79
N TYR A 4 7.48 24.39 11.76
CA TYR A 4 6.19 23.70 11.91
C TYR A 4 5.89 22.82 10.69
N LEU A 5 6.13 23.34 9.48
CA LEU A 5 5.98 22.57 8.24
C LEU A 5 6.94 21.37 8.20
N ALA A 6 8.19 21.57 8.62
CA ALA A 6 9.15 20.47 8.73
C ALA A 6 8.64 19.41 9.72
N TYR A 7 8.27 19.81 10.94
CA TYR A 7 7.73 18.90 11.95
C TYR A 7 6.54 18.10 11.44
N TYR A 8 5.59 18.76 10.77
CA TYR A 8 4.43 18.11 10.16
C TYR A 8 4.86 17.02 9.18
N ASN A 9 5.76 17.31 8.24
CA ASN A 9 6.20 16.33 7.25
C ASN A 9 6.91 15.11 7.87
N TYR A 10 7.72 15.31 8.92
CA TYR A 10 8.42 14.20 9.58
C TYR A 10 7.52 13.36 10.49
N THR A 11 6.47 13.95 11.07
CA THR A 11 5.54 13.24 11.95
C THR A 11 4.32 12.69 11.22
N TRP A 12 4.14 13.06 9.95
CA TRP A 12 2.98 12.69 9.14
C TRP A 12 2.75 11.18 9.08
N PHE A 13 3.80 10.40 8.80
CA PHE A 13 3.70 8.95 8.70
C PHE A 13 3.21 8.32 10.01
N ASP A 14 3.85 8.65 11.13
CA ASP A 14 3.49 8.11 12.44
C ASP A 14 2.05 8.51 12.82
N PHE A 15 1.66 9.75 12.51
CA PHE A 15 0.31 10.24 12.74
C PHE A 15 -0.74 9.49 11.91
N ARG A 16 -0.46 9.21 10.63
CA ARG A 16 -1.36 8.45 9.75
C ARG A 16 -1.43 6.98 10.13
N VAL A 17 -0.30 6.34 10.42
CA VAL A 17 -0.27 4.95 10.89
C VAL A 17 -1.04 4.79 12.20
N GLY A 18 -0.94 5.74 13.12
CA GLY A 18 -1.71 5.75 14.37
C GLY A 18 -3.23 5.85 14.21
N GLN A 19 -3.72 6.24 13.02
CA GLN A 19 -5.15 6.31 12.70
C GLN A 19 -5.67 5.05 11.98
N LEU A 20 -4.78 4.13 11.60
CA LEU A 20 -5.17 2.94 10.87
C LEU A 20 -5.92 1.94 11.78
N PRO A 21 -6.78 1.08 11.20
CA PRO A 21 -7.38 -0.04 11.92
C PRO A 21 -6.31 -0.96 12.55
N GLN A 22 -6.63 -1.61 13.67
CA GLN A 22 -5.69 -2.50 14.36
C GLN A 22 -5.21 -3.69 13.52
N LYS A 23 -6.02 -4.12 12.54
CA LYS A 23 -5.67 -5.22 11.62
C LYS A 23 -4.83 -4.77 10.43
N ALA A 24 -4.67 -3.45 10.25
CA ALA A 24 -3.96 -2.92 9.10
C ALA A 24 -2.49 -3.31 9.15
N THR A 25 -1.91 -3.57 7.98
CA THR A 25 -0.51 -3.95 7.83
C THR A 25 0.14 -3.06 6.79
N VAL A 26 1.15 -2.30 7.19
CA VAL A 26 1.98 -1.48 6.28
C VAL A 26 2.88 -2.43 5.48
N LEU A 27 2.85 -2.29 4.15
CA LEU A 27 3.60 -3.12 3.22
C LEU A 27 4.93 -2.47 2.83
N THR A 28 4.85 -1.23 2.37
CA THR A 28 5.96 -0.46 1.80
C THR A 28 5.91 0.96 2.32
N THR A 29 7.09 1.57 2.48
CA THR A 29 7.23 3.00 2.77
C THR A 29 8.31 3.58 1.86
N GLU A 30 8.06 4.73 1.26
CA GLU A 30 9.05 5.45 0.47
C GLU A 30 9.36 6.82 1.09
N ARG A 31 10.58 7.26 0.83
CA ARG A 31 11.12 8.54 1.29
C ARG A 31 11.62 9.29 0.06
N THR A 32 11.09 10.48 -0.18
CA THR A 32 11.54 11.33 -1.27
C THR A 32 12.16 12.62 -0.74
N SER A 33 13.11 13.13 -1.51
CA SER A 33 13.69 14.46 -1.32
C SER A 33 13.11 15.43 -2.35
N ASN A 34 12.96 16.69 -1.99
CA ASN A 34 12.53 17.73 -2.93
C ASN A 34 13.39 18.98 -2.86
N PHE A 35 13.35 19.75 -3.95
CA PHE A 35 14.16 20.95 -4.13
C PHE A 35 13.90 22.04 -3.08
N PHE A 36 12.66 22.17 -2.62
CA PHE A 36 12.26 23.19 -1.65
C PHE A 36 12.60 22.84 -0.21
N GLN A 37 13.05 21.62 0.04
CA GLN A 37 13.48 21.14 1.35
C GLN A 37 14.93 20.67 1.27
N PRO A 38 15.92 21.58 1.27
CA PRO A 38 17.33 21.22 1.10
C PRO A 38 17.86 20.21 2.13
N TRP A 39 17.28 20.19 3.33
CA TRP A 39 17.64 19.21 4.36
C TRP A 39 17.15 17.78 4.03
N SER A 40 16.14 17.63 3.16
CA SER A 40 15.60 16.32 2.75
C SER A 40 16.59 15.49 1.93
N TYR A 41 17.60 16.13 1.31
CA TYR A 41 18.69 15.42 0.64
C TYR A 41 19.60 14.66 1.61
N VAL A 42 19.61 15.04 2.89
CA VAL A 42 20.38 14.35 3.95
C VAL A 42 19.46 13.45 4.77
N ILE A 43 18.25 13.92 5.08
CA ILE A 43 17.29 13.21 5.94
C ILE A 43 15.90 13.30 5.30
N PRO A 44 15.55 12.45 4.31
CA PRO A 44 14.23 12.52 3.69
C PRO A 44 13.15 11.99 4.62
N ALA A 45 11.99 12.65 4.65
CA ALA A 45 10.81 12.19 5.39
C ALA A 45 10.10 11.06 4.60
N ILE A 46 9.29 10.26 5.30
CA ILE A 46 8.39 9.31 4.63
C ILE A 46 7.23 10.11 4.04
N ASN A 47 7.05 9.99 2.74
CA ASN A 47 6.02 10.71 2.01
C ASN A 47 5.08 9.78 1.22
N TYR A 48 5.34 8.48 1.27
CA TYR A 48 4.45 7.49 0.68
C TYR A 48 4.48 6.21 1.50
N PHE A 49 3.31 5.60 1.67
CA PHE A 49 3.25 4.25 2.20
C PHE A 49 2.04 3.49 1.67
N GLU A 50 2.20 2.17 1.60
CA GLU A 50 1.17 1.23 1.21
C GLU A 50 0.70 0.44 2.43
N PHE A 51 -0.59 0.20 2.54
CA PHE A 51 -1.12 -0.69 3.56
C PHE A 51 -2.33 -1.49 3.06
N ILE A 52 -2.61 -2.59 3.75
CA ILE A 52 -3.87 -3.33 3.66
C ILE A 52 -4.62 -3.16 4.97
N ASP A 53 -5.94 -3.10 4.94
CA ASP A 53 -6.80 -2.95 6.12
C ASP A 53 -6.92 -4.24 6.96
N GLY A 54 -6.55 -5.38 6.36
CA GLY A 54 -6.65 -6.72 6.94
C GLY A 54 -8.00 -7.39 6.72
N GLU A 55 -8.89 -6.79 5.93
CA GLU A 55 -10.14 -7.38 5.47
C GLU A 55 -9.94 -7.92 4.05
N PHE A 56 -10.31 -9.18 3.82
CA PHE A 56 -10.13 -9.83 2.52
C PHE A 56 -11.18 -10.92 2.31
N LYS A 57 -11.47 -11.24 1.05
CA LYS A 57 -12.39 -12.31 0.65
C LYS A 57 -11.58 -13.43 0.02
N THR A 58 -11.77 -14.66 0.50
CA THR A 58 -11.12 -15.83 -0.06
C THR A 58 -12.09 -16.62 -0.93
N TYR A 59 -11.61 -17.06 -2.08
CA TYR A 59 -12.32 -17.90 -3.03
C TYR A 59 -11.50 -19.16 -3.31
N GLN A 60 -12.20 -20.25 -3.60
CA GLN A 60 -11.62 -21.48 -4.10
C GLN A 60 -12.18 -21.71 -5.49
N GLN A 61 -11.32 -21.66 -6.50
CA GLN A 61 -11.70 -21.86 -7.90
C GLN A 61 -10.66 -22.73 -8.59
N ASP A 62 -11.08 -23.76 -9.30
CA ASP A 62 -10.20 -24.63 -10.10
C ASP A 62 -9.00 -25.21 -9.33
N SER A 63 -9.17 -25.49 -8.03
CA SER A 63 -8.12 -25.94 -7.09
C SER A 63 -7.06 -24.88 -6.73
N GLU A 64 -7.31 -23.62 -7.08
CA GLU A 64 -6.49 -22.48 -6.71
C GLU A 64 -7.16 -21.66 -5.60
N ARG A 65 -6.34 -21.21 -4.63
CA ARG A 65 -6.79 -20.32 -3.56
C ARG A 65 -6.58 -18.87 -4.01
N LEU A 66 -7.69 -18.16 -4.22
CA LEU A 66 -7.71 -16.76 -4.62
C LEU A 66 -8.10 -15.90 -3.43
N VAL A 67 -7.41 -14.77 -3.24
CA VAL A 67 -7.69 -13.81 -2.16
C VAL A 67 -7.87 -12.43 -2.76
N GLN A 68 -9.08 -11.88 -2.65
CA GLN A 68 -9.37 -10.51 -3.03
C GLN A 68 -9.17 -9.59 -1.82
N TYR A 69 -8.43 -8.51 -2.03
CA TYR A 69 -8.10 -7.55 -0.98
C TYR A 69 -8.01 -6.14 -1.56
N ILE A 70 -7.99 -5.14 -0.67
CA ILE A 70 -7.81 -3.74 -1.05
C ILE A 70 -6.44 -3.28 -0.58
N ARG A 71 -5.68 -2.68 -1.49
CA ARG A 71 -4.44 -1.99 -1.18
C ARG A 71 -4.71 -0.50 -1.17
N TYR A 72 -4.27 0.14 -0.09
CA TYR A 72 -4.36 1.56 0.10
C TYR A 72 -2.99 2.18 -0.10
N GLU A 73 -2.93 3.22 -0.91
CA GLU A 73 -1.71 3.97 -1.22
C GLU A 73 -1.89 5.40 -0.73
N PHE A 74 -1.06 5.79 0.24
CA PHE A 74 -1.13 7.11 0.83
C PHE A 74 0.04 7.95 0.35
N TYR A 75 -0.25 9.10 -0.27
CA TYR A 75 0.73 10.05 -0.80
C TYR A 75 0.70 11.33 0.02
N HIS A 76 1.88 11.77 0.45
CA HIS A 76 2.13 13.03 1.14
C HIS A 76 2.85 14.00 0.20
N ASP A 77 2.05 14.62 -0.67
CA ASP A 77 2.51 15.70 -1.55
C ASP A 77 2.12 17.06 -0.94
N TYR A 78 1.75 18.03 -1.78
CA TYR A 78 1.19 19.30 -1.32
C TYR A 78 -0.20 19.15 -0.68
N ILE A 79 -0.97 18.16 -1.15
CA ILE A 79 -2.25 17.73 -0.58
C ILE A 79 -2.16 16.23 -0.38
N ASP A 80 -2.56 15.77 0.80
CA ASP A 80 -2.64 14.35 1.12
C ASP A 80 -3.64 13.65 0.19
N ARG A 81 -3.17 12.59 -0.50
CA ARG A 81 -4.01 11.75 -1.38
C ARG A 81 -4.03 10.32 -0.84
N LEU A 82 -5.21 9.71 -0.84
CA LEU A 82 -5.41 8.31 -0.53
C LEU A 82 -6.04 7.64 -1.75
N ASP A 83 -5.30 6.73 -2.37
CA ASP A 83 -5.79 5.92 -3.49
C ASP A 83 -6.09 4.50 -3.00
N ASN A 84 -7.15 3.91 -3.51
CA ASN A 84 -7.57 2.55 -3.18
C ASN A 84 -7.52 1.72 -4.46
N LYS A 85 -6.83 0.59 -4.42
CA LYS A 85 -6.73 -0.36 -5.53
C LYS A 85 -7.22 -1.72 -5.11
N PHE A 86 -8.03 -2.34 -5.95
CA PHE A 86 -8.55 -3.67 -5.71
C PHE A 86 -7.62 -4.69 -6.37
N PHE A 87 -7.29 -5.75 -5.64
CA PHE A 87 -6.41 -6.80 -6.16
C PHE A 87 -6.99 -8.18 -5.91
N LEU A 88 -6.72 -9.09 -6.84
CA LEU A 88 -6.93 -10.52 -6.70
C LEU A 88 -5.57 -11.22 -6.66
N LEU A 89 -5.24 -11.84 -5.54
CA LEU A 89 -4.01 -12.60 -5.34
C LEU A 89 -4.28 -14.11 -5.49
N ASN A 90 -3.53 -14.77 -6.37
CA ASN A 90 -3.46 -16.22 -6.43
C ASN A 90 -2.37 -16.72 -5.47
N CYS A 91 -2.77 -17.35 -4.36
CA CYS A 91 -1.83 -17.87 -3.36
C CYS A 91 -1.02 -19.07 -3.85
N THR A 92 -1.51 -19.81 -4.85
CA THR A 92 -0.82 -20.99 -5.40
C THR A 92 0.35 -20.56 -6.29
N GLN A 93 0.09 -19.61 -7.20
CA GLN A 93 1.08 -19.12 -8.15
C GLN A 93 1.93 -17.97 -7.58
N ALA A 94 1.42 -17.27 -6.56
CA ALA A 94 1.99 -16.02 -6.01
C ALA A 94 1.99 -14.89 -7.04
N GLU A 95 0.87 -14.73 -7.73
CA GLU A 95 0.64 -13.65 -8.70
C GLU A 95 -0.61 -12.86 -8.32
N GLN A 96 -0.57 -11.55 -8.54
CA GLN A 96 -1.71 -10.67 -8.33
C GLN A 96 -2.19 -10.03 -9.63
N LEU A 97 -3.48 -9.70 -9.66
CA LEU A 97 -4.14 -9.00 -10.76
C LEU A 97 -4.94 -7.82 -10.20
N GLU A 98 -4.79 -6.65 -10.81
CA GLU A 98 -5.55 -5.46 -10.43
C GLU A 98 -6.99 -5.54 -10.97
N LEU A 99 -7.94 -5.12 -10.13
CA LEU A 99 -9.37 -5.10 -10.40
C LEU A 99 -9.88 -3.65 -10.38
N ASP A 100 -10.95 -3.40 -11.12
CA ASP A 100 -11.70 -2.16 -11.07
C ASP A 100 -12.60 -2.08 -9.81
N ASP A 101 -13.29 -0.96 -9.65
CA ASP A 101 -14.22 -0.73 -8.54
C ASP A 101 -15.41 -1.71 -8.52
N ALA A 102 -15.71 -2.36 -9.64
CA ALA A 102 -16.74 -3.39 -9.76
C ALA A 102 -16.21 -4.80 -9.45
N GLY A 103 -14.90 -4.94 -9.15
CA GLY A 103 -14.23 -6.22 -8.90
C GLY A 103 -13.92 -7.01 -10.17
N GLN A 104 -13.92 -6.37 -11.34
CA GLN A 104 -13.56 -6.98 -12.62
C GLN A 104 -12.10 -6.70 -12.96
N PRO A 105 -11.38 -7.62 -13.60
CA PRO A 105 -10.00 -7.36 -14.02
C PRO A 105 -9.88 -6.16 -14.97
N ILE A 106 -8.91 -5.28 -14.72
CA ILE A 106 -8.67 -4.10 -15.56
C ILE A 106 -7.92 -4.52 -16.84
N PRO A 107 -8.38 -4.18 -18.05
CA PRO A 107 -7.61 -4.37 -19.27
C PRO A 107 -6.45 -3.36 -19.37
N PRO A 108 -5.23 -3.78 -19.76
CA PRO A 108 -4.84 -5.15 -20.12
C PRO A 108 -4.67 -6.03 -18.86
N TYR A 109 -5.12 -7.29 -18.94
CA TYR A 109 -5.00 -8.27 -17.86
C TYR A 109 -3.53 -8.62 -17.60
N LYS A 110 -2.86 -7.78 -16.82
CA LYS A 110 -1.44 -7.92 -16.50
C LYS A 110 -1.32 -8.46 -15.08
N THR A 111 -0.72 -9.64 -14.95
CA THR A 111 -0.37 -10.18 -13.64
C THR A 111 0.98 -9.62 -13.18
N GLU A 112 1.08 -9.42 -11.87
CA GLU A 112 2.32 -9.01 -11.21
C GLU A 112 2.75 -10.09 -10.21
N PRO A 113 4.03 -10.51 -10.23
CA PRO A 113 4.52 -11.48 -9.27
C PRO A 113 4.57 -10.87 -7.86
N VAL A 114 4.19 -11.64 -6.86
CA VAL A 114 4.26 -11.28 -5.45
C VAL A 114 5.29 -12.15 -4.76
N ASP A 115 6.23 -11.54 -4.04
CA ASP A 115 7.20 -12.29 -3.24
C ASP A 115 6.50 -13.05 -2.11
N ARG A 116 6.72 -14.37 -2.05
CA ARG A 116 6.20 -15.27 -1.00
C ARG A 116 6.75 -14.93 0.38
N GLY A 117 7.91 -14.25 0.45
CA GLY A 117 8.50 -13.74 1.68
C GLY A 117 7.88 -12.44 2.19
N SER A 118 7.13 -11.72 1.35
CA SER A 118 6.58 -10.40 1.66
C SER A 118 5.56 -10.44 2.79
N ALA A 119 5.43 -9.32 3.49
CA ALA A 119 4.39 -9.14 4.51
C ALA A 119 2.98 -9.34 3.92
N LEU A 120 2.77 -8.91 2.67
CA LEU A 120 1.53 -9.10 1.93
C LEU A 120 1.15 -10.58 1.81
N PHE A 121 2.06 -11.40 1.24
CA PHE A 121 1.77 -12.81 1.00
C PHE A 121 1.55 -13.58 2.31
N LYS A 122 2.38 -13.32 3.32
CA LYS A 122 2.25 -13.93 4.65
C LYS A 122 0.93 -13.55 5.33
N LYS A 123 0.42 -12.34 5.13
CA LYS A 123 -0.80 -11.89 5.78
C LYS A 123 -2.08 -12.43 5.11
N LEU A 124 -2.04 -12.67 3.80
CA LEU A 124 -3.22 -13.07 3.02
C LEU A 124 -3.32 -14.58 2.79
N CYS A 125 -2.19 -15.26 2.60
CA CYS A 125 -2.15 -16.66 2.17
C CYS A 125 -1.79 -17.65 3.28
N GLN A 126 -1.15 -17.20 4.36
CA GLN A 126 -0.82 -18.01 5.55
C GLN A 126 -1.78 -17.69 6.68
#